data_AF-A0A7X3VQ94-F1
#
_entry.id   AF-A0A7X3VQ94-F1
#
_cell.length_a   1.000
_cell.length_b   1.000
_cell.length_c   1.000
_cell.angle_alpha   90.00
_cell.angle_beta   90.00
_cell.angle_gamma   90.00
#
_symmetry.space_group_name_H-M   'P 1'
#
loop_
_entity.id
_entity.type
_entity.pdbx_description
1 polymer ?
#
loop_
_entity_poly.entity_id
_entity_poly.type
_entity_poly.pdbx_seq_one_letter_code
_entity_poly.pdbx_strand_id
1 'polypeptide(L)'
;MKTKLIGAIDELYQSVSKQKVFTGSDVWKWFRDSAEVYLKPDALNYIICLSDGYLDFNHNIQIERPKRTYISYRQVAKLRETPNWKQKFHTEKHGLLEIGEDFSNYNVKFLMVEITHRHMLDLEIVKEYWQTWLKSMGITDSQFLSTQDDPQIVIGKIIEFTSTE
;
A
#
# COMPACT_ATOMS: atom_id res chain seq x y z
N MET A 1 -24.58 2.76 3.33
CA MET A 1 -23.18 2.33 3.46
C MET A 1 -22.23 3.25 2.71
N LYS A 2 -22.41 3.41 1.38
CA LYS A 2 -21.60 4.32 0.53
C LYS A 2 -21.48 5.75 1.06
N THR A 3 -22.58 6.41 1.44
CA THR A 3 -22.53 7.79 1.98
C THR A 3 -21.70 7.92 3.26
N LYS A 4 -21.73 6.91 4.14
CA LYS A 4 -20.91 6.89 5.36
C LYS A 4 -19.43 6.68 5.04
N LEU A 5 -19.11 5.80 4.10
CA LEU A 5 -17.73 5.58 3.64
C LEU A 5 -17.15 6.84 3.00
N ILE A 6 -17.92 7.51 2.13
CA ILE A 6 -17.53 8.76 1.47
C ILE A 6 -17.27 9.85 2.51
N GLY A 7 -18.19 10.04 3.47
CA GLY A 7 -17.99 11.01 4.56
C GLY A 7 -16.75 10.73 5.40
N ALA A 8 -16.52 9.46 5.77
CA ALA A 8 -15.35 9.08 6.55
C ALA A 8 -14.02 9.30 5.79
N ILE A 9 -14.00 9.04 4.48
CA ILE A 9 -12.82 9.28 3.63
C ILE A 9 -12.55 10.78 3.51
N ASP A 10 -13.57 11.60 3.26
CA ASP A 10 -13.43 13.06 3.19
C ASP A 10 -12.91 13.64 4.52
N GLU A 11 -13.47 13.20 5.64
CA GLU A 11 -12.99 13.58 6.98
C GLU A 11 -11.53 13.18 7.21
N LEU A 12 -11.14 11.97 6.79
CA LEU A 12 -9.77 11.48 6.89
C LEU A 12 -8.81 12.33 6.05
N TYR A 13 -9.15 12.61 4.79
CA TYR A 13 -8.36 13.47 3.90
C TYR A 13 -8.16 14.88 4.47
N GLN A 14 -9.24 15.48 4.96
CA GLN A 14 -9.18 16.80 5.58
C GLN A 14 -8.38 16.79 6.88
N SER A 15 -8.41 15.69 7.64
CA SER A 15 -7.64 15.55 8.87
C SER A 15 -6.13 15.43 8.60
N VAL A 16 -5.75 14.59 7.63
CA VAL A 16 -4.34 14.33 7.29
C VAL A 16 -3.70 15.55 6.60
N SER A 17 -4.41 16.20 5.67
CA SER A 17 -3.90 17.39 4.96
C SER A 17 -3.59 18.59 5.86
N LYS A 18 -4.22 18.67 7.04
CA LYS A 18 -3.95 19.71 8.05
C LYS A 18 -2.69 19.41 8.88
N GLN A 19 -2.20 18.17 8.87
CA GLN A 19 -1.01 17.79 9.62
C GLN A 19 0.25 18.13 8.83
N LYS A 20 1.22 18.78 9.49
CA LYS A 20 2.53 19.09 8.90
C LYS A 20 3.55 17.94 9.05
N VAL A 21 3.15 16.86 9.70
CA VAL A 21 4.01 15.73 10.01
C VAL A 21 3.58 14.56 9.14
N PHE A 22 4.54 13.98 8.42
CA PHE A 22 4.35 12.74 7.66
C PHE A 22 4.27 11.54 8.62
N THR A 23 3.27 11.52 9.49
CA THR A 23 2.99 10.38 10.38
C THR A 23 2.07 9.44 9.64
N GLY A 24 2.65 8.42 9.01
CA GLY A 24 1.91 7.39 8.28
C GLY A 24 1.47 6.23 9.16
N SER A 25 0.85 5.24 8.53
CA SER A 25 0.53 3.96 9.15
C SER A 25 1.63 2.93 8.87
N ASP A 26 2.02 2.16 9.88
CA ASP A 26 2.91 1.01 9.70
C ASP A 26 2.12 -0.19 9.16
N VAL A 27 1.81 -0.14 7.85
CA VAL A 27 0.97 -1.15 7.18
C VAL A 27 1.59 -2.55 7.29
N TRP A 28 2.92 -2.65 7.21
CA TRP A 28 3.61 -3.93 7.36
C TRP A 28 3.34 -4.56 8.74
N LYS A 29 3.47 -3.77 9.81
CA LYS A 29 3.18 -4.23 11.17
C LYS A 29 1.69 -4.53 11.36
N TRP A 30 0.80 -3.73 10.77
CA TRP A 30 -0.64 -3.98 10.86
C TRP A 30 -1.03 -5.34 10.25
N PHE A 31 -0.50 -5.68 9.07
CA PHE A 31 -0.73 -7.00 8.48
C PHE A 31 -0.22 -8.13 9.38
N ARG A 32 0.97 -7.96 9.96
CA ARG A 32 1.58 -8.97 10.86
C ARG A 32 0.82 -9.15 12.18
N ASP A 33 0.40 -8.06 12.80
CA ASP A 33 -0.07 -8.09 14.20
C ASP A 33 -1.60 -8.02 14.32
N SER A 34 -2.33 -7.62 13.28
CA SER A 34 -3.72 -7.18 13.45
C SER A 34 -4.68 -7.49 12.31
N ALA A 35 -4.22 -7.71 11.07
CA ALA A 35 -5.12 -7.87 9.93
C ALA A 35 -6.19 -8.94 10.16
N GLU A 36 -5.82 -10.10 10.70
CA GLU A 36 -6.74 -11.22 10.92
C GLU A 36 -7.96 -10.84 11.78
N VAL A 37 -7.77 -9.95 12.77
CA VAL A 37 -8.85 -9.49 13.66
C VAL A 37 -9.93 -8.69 12.90
N TYR A 38 -9.56 -8.06 11.78
CA TYR A 38 -10.45 -7.22 10.99
C TYR A 38 -11.05 -7.94 9.78
N LEU A 39 -10.45 -9.05 9.35
CA LEU A 39 -10.88 -9.80 8.18
C LEU A 39 -11.93 -10.86 8.56
N LYS A 40 -12.89 -11.11 7.66
CA LYS A 40 -13.95 -12.10 7.86
C LYS A 40 -13.89 -13.18 6.76
N PRO A 41 -13.73 -14.46 7.09
CA PRO A 41 -13.54 -15.50 6.08
C PRO A 41 -14.76 -15.68 5.17
N ASP A 42 -15.98 -15.48 5.71
CA ASP A 42 -17.23 -15.62 4.96
C ASP A 42 -17.70 -14.30 4.33
N ALA A 43 -16.78 -13.37 4.05
CA ALA A 43 -17.11 -12.08 3.46
C ALA A 43 -16.09 -11.66 2.39
N LEU A 44 -16.52 -10.76 1.51
CA LEU A 44 -15.61 -10.00 0.67
C LEU A 44 -14.97 -8.89 1.51
N ASN A 45 -13.66 -8.96 1.70
CA ASN A 45 -12.93 -7.99 2.51
C ASN A 45 -12.26 -6.96 1.60
N TYR A 46 -12.58 -5.68 1.80
CA TYR A 46 -11.93 -4.57 1.11
C TYR A 46 -10.89 -3.93 2.02
N ILE A 47 -9.64 -3.89 1.56
CA ILE A 47 -8.58 -3.08 2.19
C ILE A 47 -8.29 -1.91 1.27
N ILE A 48 -8.53 -0.69 1.76
CA ILE A 48 -8.27 0.54 1.03
C ILE A 48 -7.12 1.27 1.73
N CYS A 49 -6.00 1.43 1.01
CA CYS A 49 -4.80 2.10 1.48
C CYS A 49 -4.66 3.45 0.77
N LEU A 50 -4.76 4.54 1.53
CA LEU A 50 -4.46 5.90 1.04
C LEU A 50 -2.98 6.17 1.31
N SER A 51 -2.15 6.18 0.28
CA SER A 51 -0.70 6.27 0.45
C SER A 51 -0.03 6.81 -0.80
N ASP A 52 1.05 7.56 -0.59
CA ASP A 52 1.99 7.96 -1.64
C ASP A 52 2.76 6.78 -2.25
N GLY A 53 2.55 5.56 -1.74
CA GLY A 53 3.13 4.30 -2.20
C GLY A 53 4.35 3.86 -1.40
N TYR A 54 4.95 4.77 -0.62
CA TYR A 54 6.08 4.46 0.23
C TYR A 54 5.61 3.97 1.60
N LEU A 55 6.38 3.05 2.17
CA LEU A 55 6.26 2.69 3.57
C LEU A 55 7.54 3.18 4.23
N ASP A 56 7.66 4.49 4.43
CA ASP A 56 8.90 5.11 4.90
C ASP A 56 8.82 5.51 6.38
N PHE A 57 9.97 5.55 7.03
CA PHE A 57 10.12 5.93 8.43
C PHE A 57 11.29 6.90 8.57
N ASN A 58 11.29 7.68 9.66
CA ASN A 58 12.47 8.47 9.97
C ASN A 58 13.70 7.58 10.20
N HIS A 59 14.89 8.17 10.07
CA HIS A 59 16.15 7.42 10.08
C HIS A 59 16.36 6.60 11.37
N ASN A 60 16.02 7.15 12.53
CA ASN A 60 16.19 6.47 13.82
C ASN A 60 15.34 5.20 13.88
N ILE A 61 14.08 5.29 13.44
CA ILE A 61 13.19 4.13 13.34
C ILE A 61 13.72 3.13 12.32
N GLN A 62 14.20 3.56 11.15
CA GLN A 62 14.75 2.64 10.14
C GLN A 62 15.94 1.82 10.66
N ILE A 63 16.80 2.40 11.50
CA ILE A 63 17.98 1.70 12.07
C ILE A 63 17.54 0.56 12.99
N GLU A 64 16.49 0.76 13.77
CA GLU A 64 16.01 -0.21 14.76
C GLU A 64 15.09 -1.28 14.14
N ARG A 65 14.57 -1.04 12.93
CA ARG A 65 13.64 -1.94 12.27
C ARG A 65 14.36 -3.05 11.50
N PRO A 66 13.73 -4.23 11.38
CA PRO A 66 14.23 -5.25 10.47
C PRO A 66 14.31 -4.71 9.03
N LYS A 67 15.36 -5.12 8.31
CA LYS A 67 15.48 -4.78 6.89
C LYS A 67 14.27 -5.29 6.12
N ARG A 68 13.90 -4.56 5.05
CA ARG A 68 12.79 -4.90 4.15
C ARG A 68 11.41 -4.82 4.81
N THR A 69 11.23 -4.18 5.96
CA THR A 69 9.88 -3.86 6.50
C THR A 69 9.40 -2.46 6.10
N TYR A 70 10.06 -1.83 5.13
CA TYR A 70 9.85 -0.45 4.71
C TYR A 70 10.34 -0.27 3.27
N ILE A 71 9.74 0.70 2.57
CA ILE A 71 10.07 1.08 1.19
C ILE A 71 10.21 2.59 1.17
N SER A 72 11.44 3.06 1.08
CA SER A 72 11.78 4.48 0.99
C SER A 72 11.93 4.94 -0.46
N TYR A 73 11.76 6.25 -0.68
CA TYR A 73 12.07 6.88 -1.97
C TYR A 73 13.49 6.53 -2.45
N ARG A 74 14.46 6.43 -1.54
CA ARG A 74 15.86 6.12 -1.88
C ARG A 74 16.03 4.72 -2.46
N GLN A 75 15.30 3.73 -1.93
CA GLN A 75 15.33 2.36 -2.47
C GLN A 75 14.73 2.30 -3.87
N VAL A 76 13.61 2.99 -4.07
CA VAL A 76 12.96 3.09 -5.38
C VAL A 76 13.85 3.81 -6.39
N ALA A 77 14.45 4.94 -6.01
CA ALA A 77 15.38 5.67 -6.87
C ALA A 77 16.59 4.82 -7.28
N LYS A 78 17.17 4.06 -6.35
CA LYS A 78 18.30 3.15 -6.64
C LYS A 78 17.91 2.06 -7.63
N LEU A 79 16.72 1.47 -7.49
CA LEU A 79 16.22 0.48 -8.45
C LEU A 79 15.92 1.11 -9.81
N ARG A 80 15.35 2.32 -9.85
CA ARG A 80 15.11 3.06 -11.10
C ARG A 80 16.39 3.27 -11.91
N GLU A 81 17.51 3.54 -11.26
CA GLU A 81 18.82 3.72 -11.89
C GLU A 81 19.50 2.41 -12.28
N THR A 82 18.93 1.27 -11.89
CA THR A 82 19.51 -0.04 -12.10
C THR A 82 19.05 -0.64 -13.44
N PRO A 83 19.96 -0.98 -14.37
CA PRO A 83 19.58 -1.72 -15.57
C PRO A 83 18.96 -3.08 -15.20
N ASN A 84 17.91 -3.48 -15.92
CA ASN A 84 17.14 -4.70 -15.65
C ASN A 84 16.66 -4.77 -14.19
N TRP A 85 16.24 -3.64 -13.61
CA TRP A 85 15.85 -3.52 -12.20
C TRP A 85 14.86 -4.60 -11.75
N LYS A 86 13.90 -4.98 -12.61
CA LYS A 86 12.88 -5.97 -12.28
C LYS A 86 13.48 -7.36 -12.07
N GLN A 87 14.41 -7.77 -12.93
CA GLN A 87 15.15 -9.01 -12.73
C GLN A 87 15.92 -8.98 -11.40
N LYS A 88 16.66 -7.89 -11.15
CA LYS A 88 17.42 -7.71 -9.91
C LYS A 88 16.55 -7.67 -8.66
N PHE A 89 15.36 -7.05 -8.75
CA PHE A 89 14.38 -7.00 -7.67
C PHE A 89 14.08 -8.42 -7.15
N HIS A 90 13.83 -9.36 -8.05
CA HIS A 90 13.54 -10.75 -7.69
C HIS A 90 14.80 -11.53 -7.28
N THR A 91 15.90 -11.42 -8.04
CA THR A 91 17.11 -12.21 -7.75
C THR A 91 17.80 -11.80 -6.45
N GLU A 92 17.76 -10.51 -6.12
CA GLU A 92 18.38 -9.95 -4.90
C GLU A 92 17.36 -9.81 -3.74
N LYS A 93 16.10 -10.25 -3.93
CA LYS A 93 15.03 -10.23 -2.92
C LYS A 93 14.79 -8.84 -2.31
N HIS A 94 14.66 -7.81 -3.15
CA HIS A 94 14.45 -6.43 -2.70
C HIS A 94 13.07 -6.20 -2.05
N GLY A 95 12.06 -7.03 -2.36
CA GLY A 95 10.68 -6.89 -1.86
C GLY A 95 10.54 -6.87 -0.33
N LEU A 96 9.38 -6.46 0.16
CA LEU A 96 9.11 -6.44 1.61
C LEU A 96 9.32 -7.82 2.25
N LEU A 97 9.66 -7.83 3.54
CA LEU A 97 9.80 -9.03 4.34
C LEU A 97 8.43 -9.67 4.51
N GLU A 98 8.34 -10.96 4.22
CA GLU A 98 7.12 -11.75 4.46
C GLU A 98 6.82 -11.80 5.96
N ILE A 99 5.54 -11.81 6.31
CA ILE A 99 5.10 -11.81 7.71
C ILE A 99 4.80 -13.22 8.24
N GLY A 100 4.73 -14.23 7.36
CA GLY A 100 4.42 -15.62 7.72
C GLY A 100 2.92 -15.94 7.82
N GLU A 101 2.04 -14.97 7.55
CA GLU A 101 0.59 -15.12 7.55
C GLU A 101 0.04 -15.38 6.14
N ASP A 102 -1.03 -16.18 6.05
CA ASP A 102 -1.74 -16.49 4.80
C ASP A 102 -3.19 -16.02 4.88
N PHE A 103 -3.56 -15.09 4.01
CA PHE A 103 -4.90 -14.53 3.91
C PHE A 103 -5.73 -15.09 2.75
N SER A 104 -5.31 -16.19 2.12
CA SER A 104 -6.02 -16.80 0.98
C SER A 104 -7.49 -17.13 1.29
N ASN A 105 -7.82 -17.43 2.55
CA ASN A 105 -9.18 -17.74 3.01
C ASN A 105 -10.08 -16.52 3.25
N TYR A 106 -9.55 -15.29 3.15
CA TYR A 106 -10.27 -14.06 3.51
C TYR A 106 -10.81 -13.26 2.31
N ASN A 107 -10.80 -13.79 1.08
CA ASN A 107 -11.29 -13.11 -0.13
C ASN A 107 -11.03 -11.60 -0.13
N VAL A 108 -9.74 -11.23 -0.15
CA VAL A 108 -9.30 -9.86 0.05
C VAL A 108 -9.13 -9.15 -1.30
N LYS A 109 -9.83 -8.02 -1.47
CA LYS A 109 -9.56 -7.04 -2.51
C LYS A 109 -8.78 -5.87 -1.93
N PHE A 110 -7.56 -5.67 -2.39
CA PHE A 110 -6.70 -4.57 -1.95
C PHE A 110 -6.68 -3.44 -2.98
N LEU A 111 -6.91 -2.21 -2.54
CA LEU A 111 -6.76 -1.02 -3.36
C LEU A 111 -5.80 -0.05 -2.68
N MET A 112 -4.75 0.34 -3.39
CA MET A 112 -3.94 1.51 -3.04
C MET A 112 -4.24 2.65 -4.00
N VAL A 113 -4.48 3.83 -3.44
CA VAL A 113 -4.73 5.08 -4.18
C VAL A 113 -3.78 6.17 -3.73
N GLU A 114 -3.64 7.20 -4.58
CA GLU A 114 -2.73 8.35 -4.42
C GLU A 114 -1.23 8.06 -4.48
N ILE A 115 -0.86 7.00 -5.20
CA ILE A 115 0.55 6.66 -5.38
C ILE A 115 1.27 7.82 -6.07
N THR A 116 2.10 8.51 -5.31
CA THR A 116 2.82 9.69 -5.76
C THR A 116 4.13 9.22 -6.37
N HIS A 117 4.34 9.60 -7.63
CA HIS A 117 5.54 9.21 -8.36
C HIS A 117 6.16 10.44 -9.01
N ARG A 118 7.49 10.57 -8.87
CA ARG A 118 8.24 11.62 -9.55
C ARG A 118 8.69 11.18 -10.94
N HIS A 119 8.85 9.87 -11.13
CA HIS A 119 9.12 9.22 -12.40
C HIS A 119 8.10 8.13 -12.67
N MET A 120 7.75 7.93 -13.95
CA MET A 120 6.86 6.84 -14.37
C MET A 120 7.33 5.47 -13.87
N LEU A 121 8.65 5.24 -13.81
CA LEU A 121 9.21 3.99 -13.33
C LEU A 121 9.06 3.79 -11.81
N ASP A 122 8.91 4.86 -11.04
CA ASP A 122 8.72 4.75 -9.58
C ASP A 122 7.40 4.04 -9.28
N LEU A 123 6.35 4.37 -10.03
CA LEU A 123 5.04 3.74 -9.90
C LEU A 123 5.15 2.23 -10.17
N GLU A 124 5.89 1.82 -11.21
CA GLU A 124 6.10 0.39 -11.51
C GLU A 124 6.88 -0.32 -10.41
N ILE A 125 7.95 0.29 -9.90
CA ILE A 125 8.77 -0.29 -8.83
C ILE A 125 7.95 -0.42 -7.55
N VAL A 126 7.22 0.62 -7.14
CA VAL A 126 6.33 0.60 -5.97
C VAL A 126 5.28 -0.50 -6.12
N LYS A 127 4.63 -0.61 -7.28
CA LYS A 127 3.69 -1.70 -7.56
C LYS A 127 4.34 -3.06 -7.40
N GLU A 128 5.56 -3.26 -7.90
CA GLU A 128 6.27 -4.53 -7.79
C GLU A 128 6.55 -4.91 -6.33
N TYR A 129 6.94 -3.94 -5.48
CA TYR A 129 7.11 -4.16 -4.04
C TYR A 129 5.82 -4.66 -3.39
N TRP A 130 4.73 -3.91 -3.56
CA TRP A 130 3.46 -4.21 -2.92
C TRP A 130 2.83 -5.48 -3.46
N GLN A 131 2.82 -5.68 -4.79
CA GLN A 131 2.26 -6.88 -5.40
C GLN A 131 3.01 -8.15 -5.00
N THR A 132 4.35 -8.11 -4.96
CA THR A 132 5.14 -9.25 -4.50
C THR A 132 4.81 -9.59 -3.05
N TRP A 133 4.72 -8.57 -2.20
CA TRP A 133 4.41 -8.76 -0.78
C TRP A 133 2.98 -9.24 -0.53
N LEU A 134 1.97 -8.62 -1.15
CA LEU A 134 0.57 -9.04 -1.04
C LEU A 134 0.38 -10.48 -1.53
N LYS A 135 0.98 -10.85 -2.67
CA LYS A 135 0.93 -12.21 -3.21
C LYS A 135 1.59 -13.23 -2.27
N SER A 136 2.66 -12.85 -1.56
CA SER A 136 3.30 -13.75 -0.59
C SER A 136 2.36 -14.12 0.58
N MET A 137 1.33 -13.31 0.83
CA MET A 137 0.31 -13.52 1.87
C MET A 137 -1.02 -14.01 1.29
N GLY A 138 -1.07 -14.48 0.04
CA GLY A 138 -2.31 -14.97 -0.58
C GLY A 138 -3.27 -13.90 -1.10
N ILE A 139 -2.89 -12.61 -1.08
CA ILE A 139 -3.72 -11.51 -1.57
C ILE A 139 -3.37 -11.23 -3.04
N THR A 140 -4.19 -11.76 -3.96
CA THR A 140 -3.93 -11.68 -5.41
C THR A 140 -4.74 -10.60 -6.13
N ASP A 141 -5.90 -10.21 -5.61
CA ASP A 141 -6.72 -9.11 -6.18
C ASP A 141 -6.24 -7.78 -5.59
N SER A 142 -5.33 -7.12 -6.31
CA SER A 142 -4.74 -5.85 -5.91
C SER A 142 -4.73 -4.83 -7.03
N GLN A 143 -5.18 -3.62 -6.73
CA GLN A 143 -5.22 -2.49 -7.64
C GLN A 143 -4.41 -1.31 -7.09
N PHE A 144 -3.74 -0.60 -8.00
CA PHE A 144 -2.80 0.47 -7.66
C PHE A 144 -3.03 1.66 -8.58
N LEU A 145 -3.59 2.72 -8.01
CA LEU A 145 -3.99 3.91 -8.74
C LEU A 145 -3.11 5.09 -8.34
N SER A 146 -2.48 5.69 -9.35
CA SER A 146 -1.90 7.02 -9.22
C SER A 146 -3.00 8.03 -9.56
N THR A 147 -3.67 8.54 -8.52
CA THR A 147 -4.60 9.66 -8.62
C THR A 147 -3.91 10.88 -8.04
N GLN A 148 -3.86 11.99 -8.79
CA GLN A 148 -3.27 13.23 -8.30
C GLN A 148 -4.31 14.00 -7.49
N ASP A 149 -4.00 14.26 -6.21
CA ASP A 149 -4.45 15.29 -5.26
C ASP A 149 -5.88 15.87 -5.35
N ASP A 150 -6.82 15.23 -6.06
CA ASP A 150 -8.23 15.58 -6.09
C ASP A 150 -9.03 14.52 -5.31
N PRO A 151 -9.47 14.86 -4.08
CA PRO A 151 -10.25 13.97 -3.24
C PRO A 151 -11.51 13.43 -3.93
N GLN A 152 -12.14 14.18 -4.83
CA GLN A 152 -13.34 13.72 -5.54
C GLN A 152 -13.02 12.59 -6.52
N ILE A 153 -11.87 12.67 -7.19
CA ILE A 153 -11.38 11.60 -8.08
C ILE A 153 -11.06 10.35 -7.27
N VAL A 154 -10.36 10.51 -6.14
CA VAL A 154 -10.02 9.40 -5.23
C VAL A 154 -11.27 8.71 -4.72
N ILE A 155 -12.23 9.49 -4.21
CA ILE A 155 -13.51 9.00 -3.72
C ILE A 155 -14.26 8.25 -4.84
N GLY A 156 -14.31 8.80 -6.05
CA GLY A 156 -14.93 8.14 -7.21
C GLY A 156 -14.33 6.76 -7.50
N LYS A 157 -13.00 6.64 -7.43
CA LYS A 157 -12.30 5.37 -7.64
C LYS A 157 -12.54 4.36 -6.53
N ILE A 158 -12.61 4.79 -5.28
CA ILE A 158 -12.96 3.91 -4.16
C ILE A 158 -14.41 3.42 -4.29
N ILE A 159 -15.34 4.27 -4.73
CA ILE A 159 -16.72 3.86 -4.98
C ILE A 159 -16.78 2.81 -6.11
N GLU A 160 -16.07 3.03 -7.22
CA GLU A 160 -15.99 2.09 -8.34
C GLU A 160 -15.49 0.71 -7.88
N PHE A 161 -14.38 0.70 -7.12
CA PHE A 161 -13.77 -0.50 -6.57
C PHE A 161 -14.66 -1.26 -5.57
N THR A 162 -15.41 -0.54 -4.74
CA THR A 162 -16.34 -1.14 -3.76
C THR A 162 -17.71 -1.48 -4.35
N SER A 163 -17.94 -1.17 -5.63
CA SER A 163 -19.19 -1.49 -6.35
C SER A 163 -19.06 -2.67 -7.30
N THR A 164 -17.86 -3.23 -7.45
CA THR A 164 -17.61 -4.39 -8.31
C THR A 164 -18.00 -5.67 -7.56
N GLU A 165 -19.21 -6.16 -7.85
CA GLU A 165 -19.69 -7.52 -7.50
C GLU A 165 -18.96 -8.57 -8.34
#